data_AF-A0AAV9I7I5-F1
#
_entry.id   AF-A0AAV9I7I5-F1
#
_cell.length_a   1.000
_cell.length_b   1.000
_cell.length_c   1.000
_cell.angle_alpha   90.00
_cell.angle_beta   90.00
_cell.angle_gamma   90.00
#
_symmetry.space_group_name_H-M   'P 1'
#
loop_
_entity.id
_entity.type
_entity.pdbx_description
1 polymer ?
#
loop_
_entity_poly.entity_id
_entity_poly.type
_entity_poly.pdbx_seq_one_letter_code
_entity_poly.pdbx_strand_id
1 'polypeptide(L)'
;MTCSRERKRAWKRVVQCQKLYGLQEPFQVLMDGTFLYQTIAKKLVVKELIQSVFGKHQVQWLVTACIRNELKALGESHRGASLIAKRIQVLPCQHQTVQEIDAAKCIESLVQQQKLFVATGDQKLIQACKKQYHIPVLFITSRGTLHLAKPE
;
A
#
# COMPACT_ATOMS: atom_id res chain seq x y z
N MET A 1 -14.37 -10.45 22.62
CA MET A 1 -15.29 -10.79 21.50
C MET A 1 -15.66 -9.57 20.62
N THR A 2 -14.70 -8.71 20.24
CA THR A 2 -14.97 -7.47 19.44
C THR A 2 -14.57 -7.56 17.97
N CYS A 3 -13.87 -8.64 17.59
CA CYS A 3 -13.21 -8.79 16.29
C CYS A 3 -14.16 -8.96 15.08
N SER A 4 -15.40 -9.42 15.28
CA SER A 4 -16.31 -9.78 14.19
C SER A 4 -17.07 -8.58 13.57
N ARG A 5 -17.29 -7.50 14.31
CA ARG A 5 -18.07 -6.33 13.85
C ARG A 5 -17.23 -5.33 13.04
N GLU A 6 -15.97 -5.13 13.41
CA GLU A 6 -15.05 -4.21 12.71
C GLU A 6 -14.62 -4.78 11.34
N ARG A 7 -14.32 -6.09 11.28
CA ARG A 7 -14.05 -6.80 10.01
C ARG A 7 -15.23 -6.70 9.04
N LYS A 8 -16.47 -6.84 9.54
CA LYS A 8 -17.71 -6.67 8.75
C LYS A 8 -17.92 -5.25 8.21
N ARG A 9 -17.23 -4.23 8.74
CA ARG A 9 -17.27 -2.85 8.24
C ARG A 9 -16.17 -2.57 7.22
N ALA A 10 -15.00 -3.21 7.34
CA ALA A 10 -13.87 -2.99 6.44
C ALA A 10 -14.12 -3.47 5.00
N TRP A 11 -14.63 -4.69 4.80
CA TRP A 11 -14.91 -5.20 3.44
C TRP A 11 -16.00 -4.38 2.72
N LYS A 12 -17.02 -3.88 3.45
CA LYS A 12 -18.03 -2.98 2.88
C LYS A 12 -17.38 -1.71 2.31
N ARG A 13 -16.32 -1.21 2.94
CA ARG A 13 -15.56 -0.06 2.45
C ARG A 13 -14.76 -0.40 1.21
N VAL A 14 -14.18 -1.61 1.13
CA VAL A 14 -13.52 -2.09 -0.10
C VAL A 14 -14.51 -2.16 -1.26
N VAL A 15 -15.68 -2.78 -1.06
CA VAL A 15 -16.74 -2.86 -2.08
C VAL A 15 -17.25 -1.46 -2.47
N GLN A 16 -17.34 -0.53 -1.52
CA GLN A 16 -17.70 0.84 -1.83
C GLN A 16 -16.61 1.53 -2.67
N CYS A 17 -15.33 1.37 -2.33
CA CYS A 17 -14.22 1.91 -3.11
C CYS A 17 -14.18 1.30 -4.52
N GLN A 18 -14.47 0.00 -4.64
CA GLN A 18 -14.61 -0.68 -5.93
C GLN A 18 -15.61 0.02 -6.84
N LYS A 19 -16.81 0.33 -6.32
CA LYS A 19 -17.85 1.01 -7.08
C LYS A 19 -17.48 2.46 -7.42
N LEU A 20 -16.88 3.20 -6.48
CA LEU A 20 -16.58 4.62 -6.65
C LEU A 20 -15.37 4.88 -7.56
N TYR A 21 -14.34 4.04 -7.47
CA TYR A 21 -13.05 4.25 -8.15
C TYR A 21 -12.77 3.23 -9.26
N GLY A 22 -13.77 2.40 -9.60
CA GLY A 22 -13.68 1.43 -10.69
C GLY A 22 -12.59 0.37 -10.49
N LEU A 23 -12.27 0.03 -9.24
CA LEU A 23 -11.31 -1.03 -8.92
C LEU A 23 -11.87 -2.38 -9.34
N GLN A 24 -11.00 -3.35 -9.61
CA GLN A 24 -11.38 -4.70 -10.05
C GLN A 24 -10.58 -5.74 -9.27
N GLU A 25 -11.12 -6.94 -9.14
CA GLU A 25 -10.35 -8.08 -8.64
C GLU A 25 -9.49 -8.69 -9.76
N PRO A 26 -8.26 -9.16 -9.47
CA PRO A 26 -7.59 -9.06 -8.17
C PRO A 26 -7.22 -7.61 -7.83
N PHE A 27 -7.59 -7.15 -6.63
CA PHE A 27 -7.34 -5.78 -6.21
C PHE A 27 -5.83 -5.53 -6.13
N GLN A 28 -5.38 -4.48 -6.80
CA GLN A 28 -3.97 -4.12 -6.79
C GLN A 28 -3.64 -3.24 -5.58
N VAL A 29 -2.65 -3.64 -4.79
CA VAL A 29 -2.16 -2.87 -3.64
C VAL A 29 -0.68 -2.57 -3.86
N LEU A 30 -0.37 -1.30 -4.14
CA LEU A 30 0.99 -0.80 -4.25
C LEU A 30 1.55 -0.51 -2.85
N MET A 31 2.52 -1.31 -2.40
CA MET A 31 3.15 -1.19 -1.09
C MET A 31 4.44 -0.40 -1.18
N ASP A 32 4.59 0.65 -0.38
CA ASP A 32 5.82 1.43 -0.30
C ASP A 32 6.80 0.88 0.75
N GLY A 33 7.99 1.48 0.80
CA GLY A 33 9.02 1.08 1.77
C GLY A 33 8.63 1.34 3.22
N THR A 34 7.95 2.45 3.48
CA THR A 34 7.55 2.86 4.85
C THR A 34 6.53 1.89 5.46
N PHE A 35 5.57 1.43 4.66
CA PHE A 35 4.59 0.42 5.06
C PHE A 35 5.27 -0.91 5.39
N LEU A 36 6.13 -1.40 4.49
CA LEU A 36 6.87 -2.65 4.72
C LEU A 36 7.74 -2.57 5.97
N TYR A 37 8.44 -1.46 6.18
CA TYR A 37 9.22 -1.23 7.39
C TYR A 37 8.34 -1.25 8.65
N GLN A 38 7.19 -0.58 8.63
CA GLN A 38 6.23 -0.58 9.75
C GLN A 38 5.70 -1.99 10.07
N THR A 39 5.47 -2.83 9.06
CA THR A 39 5.03 -4.23 9.28
C THR A 39 6.07 -5.01 10.07
N ILE A 40 7.35 -4.84 9.75
CA ILE A 40 8.46 -5.51 10.43
C ILE A 40 8.61 -4.97 11.86
N ALA A 41 8.64 -3.64 12.01
CA ALA A 41 8.81 -2.99 13.31
C ALA A 41 7.72 -3.42 14.31
N LYS A 42 6.49 -3.63 13.84
CA LYS A 42 5.36 -4.08 14.67
C LYS A 42 5.14 -5.59 14.68
N LYS A 43 6.03 -6.37 14.04
CA LYS A 43 5.94 -7.83 13.92
C LYS A 43 4.59 -8.31 13.34
N LEU A 44 4.10 -7.59 12.34
CA LEU A 44 2.82 -7.87 11.68
C LEU A 44 3.02 -8.71 10.42
N VAL A 45 2.10 -9.63 10.18
CA VAL A 45 2.07 -10.44 8.96
C VAL A 45 1.24 -9.71 7.89
N VAL A 46 1.89 -9.29 6.79
CA VAL A 46 1.24 -8.54 5.69
C VAL A 46 -0.01 -9.26 5.17
N LYS A 47 0.05 -10.59 5.04
CA LYS A 47 -1.09 -11.42 4.60
C LYS A 47 -2.32 -11.25 5.50
N GLU A 48 -2.12 -11.29 6.82
CA GLU A 48 -3.21 -11.16 7.79
C GLU A 48 -3.79 -9.74 7.80
N LEU A 49 -2.93 -8.72 7.66
CA LEU A 49 -3.36 -7.33 7.53
C LEU A 49 -4.27 -7.14 6.32
N ILE A 50 -3.85 -7.62 5.16
CA ILE A 50 -4.64 -7.53 3.93
C ILE A 50 -5.96 -8.31 4.07
N GLN A 51 -5.92 -9.55 4.56
CA GLN A 51 -7.11 -10.35 4.79
C GLN A 51 -8.09 -9.70 5.78
N SER A 52 -7.60 -8.94 6.76
CA SER A 52 -8.44 -8.24 7.73
C SER A 52 -9.32 -7.14 7.10
N VAL A 53 -8.88 -6.56 5.98
CA VAL A 53 -9.59 -5.48 5.26
C VAL A 53 -10.33 -5.99 4.03
N PHE A 54 -9.65 -6.81 3.21
CA PHE A 54 -10.17 -7.33 1.95
C PHE A 54 -10.99 -8.62 2.10
N GLY A 55 -10.96 -9.26 3.27
CA GLY A 55 -11.75 -10.46 3.53
C GLY A 55 -11.41 -11.61 2.58
N LYS A 56 -12.38 -12.01 1.74
CA LYS A 56 -12.23 -13.10 0.76
C LYS A 56 -11.81 -12.63 -0.64
N HIS A 57 -11.75 -11.32 -0.87
CA HIS A 57 -11.39 -10.78 -2.19
C HIS A 57 -9.93 -11.06 -2.53
N GLN A 58 -9.65 -11.30 -3.80
CA GLN A 58 -8.30 -11.53 -4.29
C GLN A 58 -7.52 -10.21 -4.32
N VAL A 59 -6.25 -10.24 -3.86
CA VAL A 59 -5.40 -9.06 -3.76
C VAL A 59 -4.02 -9.38 -4.32
N GLN A 60 -3.56 -8.56 -5.25
CA GLN A 60 -2.22 -8.62 -5.83
C GLN A 60 -1.35 -7.54 -5.18
N TRP A 61 -0.24 -7.96 -4.58
CA TRP A 61 0.72 -7.05 -3.96
C TRP A 61 1.71 -6.57 -5.02
N LEU A 62 1.94 -5.27 -5.06
CA LEU A 62 2.80 -4.62 -6.03
C LEU A 62 3.83 -3.74 -5.33
N VAL A 63 5.01 -3.64 -5.92
CA VAL A 63 6.05 -2.65 -5.61
C VAL A 63 6.62 -2.10 -6.91
N THR A 64 7.19 -0.91 -6.92
CA THR A 64 7.92 -0.40 -8.09
C THR A 64 9.41 -0.71 -8.00
N ALA A 65 10.11 -0.60 -9.13
CA ALA A 65 11.56 -0.62 -9.14
C ALA A 65 12.14 0.53 -8.28
N CYS A 66 11.52 1.72 -8.31
CA CYS A 66 11.93 2.89 -7.51
C CYS A 66 11.86 2.60 -6.01
N ILE A 67 10.76 2.00 -5.53
CA ILE A 67 10.62 1.59 -4.12
C ILE A 67 11.70 0.58 -3.72
N ARG A 68 11.98 -0.42 -4.57
CA ARG A 68 13.03 -1.41 -4.30
C ARG A 68 14.42 -0.78 -4.24
N ASN A 69 14.68 0.21 -5.09
CA ASN A 69 15.95 0.92 -5.12
C ASN A 69 16.12 1.81 -3.88
N GLU A 70 15.09 2.58 -3.52
CA GLU A 70 15.09 3.40 -2.30
C GLU A 70 15.36 2.56 -1.04
N LEU A 71 14.66 1.42 -0.89
CA LEU A 71 14.88 0.48 0.21
C LEU A 71 16.30 -0.10 0.23
N LYS A 72 16.94 -0.28 -0.93
CA LYS A 72 18.33 -0.73 -1.03
C LYS A 72 19.30 0.38 -0.60
N ALA A 73 19.03 1.62 -0.98
CA ALA A 73 19.85 2.78 -0.64
C ALA A 73 19.84 3.09 0.87
N LEU A 74 18.73 2.83 1.56
CA LEU A 74 18.61 2.99 3.02
C LEU A 74 19.49 2.02 3.85
N GLY A 75 20.08 1.01 3.22
CA GLY A 75 21.07 0.14 3.84
C GLY A 75 20.52 -0.81 4.90
N GLU A 76 21.33 -1.13 5.91
CA GLU A 76 21.04 -2.20 6.87
C GLU A 76 19.77 -1.98 7.69
N SER A 77 19.48 -0.73 8.04
CA SER A 77 18.28 -0.34 8.80
C SER A 77 16.97 -0.79 8.15
N HIS A 78 16.94 -0.89 6.81
CA HIS A 78 15.76 -1.26 6.03
C HIS A 78 15.93 -2.60 5.28
N ARG A 79 16.96 -3.38 5.62
CA ARG A 79 17.28 -4.67 4.96
C ARG A 79 16.10 -5.63 4.97
N GLY A 80 15.38 -5.73 6.09
CA GLY A 80 14.19 -6.57 6.21
C GLY A 80 13.11 -6.18 5.20
N ALA A 81 12.82 -4.88 5.09
CA ALA A 81 11.81 -4.36 4.15
C ALA A 81 12.24 -4.60 2.69
N SER A 82 13.53 -4.41 2.39
CA SER A 82 14.11 -4.71 1.07
C SER A 82 13.95 -6.18 0.67
N LEU A 83 14.16 -7.11 1.61
CA LEU A 83 13.98 -8.56 1.36
C LEU A 83 12.52 -8.92 1.07
N ILE A 84 11.57 -8.31 1.78
CA ILE A 84 10.13 -8.49 1.52
C ILE A 84 9.77 -7.92 0.15
N ALA A 85 10.19 -6.68 -0.15
CA ALA A 85 9.90 -6.02 -1.41
C ALA A 85 10.39 -6.81 -2.63
N LYS A 86 11.52 -7.52 -2.52
CA LYS A 86 12.04 -8.40 -3.59
C LYS A 86 11.11 -9.57 -3.93
N ARG A 87 10.29 -10.03 -2.99
CA ARG A 87 9.34 -11.13 -3.18
C ARG A 87 7.98 -10.67 -3.72
N ILE A 88 7.68 -9.38 -3.63
CA ILE A 88 6.43 -8.78 -4.13
C ILE A 88 6.56 -8.51 -5.63
N GLN A 89 5.48 -8.67 -6.40
CA GLN A 89 5.51 -8.43 -7.85
C GLN A 89 5.86 -6.98 -8.18
N VAL A 90 6.65 -6.78 -9.25
CA VAL A 90 7.02 -5.45 -9.72
C VAL A 90 5.92 -4.89 -10.63
N LEU A 91 5.40 -3.71 -10.30
CA LEU A 91 4.61 -2.87 -11.20
C LEU A 91 5.59 -2.00 -12.01
N PRO A 92 5.58 -2.08 -13.35
CA PRO A 92 6.42 -1.24 -14.19
C PRO A 92 6.11 0.25 -13.98
N CYS A 93 7.17 1.07 -13.92
CA CYS A 93 7.07 2.53 -13.92
C CYS A 93 7.91 3.09 -15.06
N GLN A 94 7.55 4.26 -15.60
CA GLN A 94 8.17 4.84 -16.81
C GLN A 94 9.45 5.64 -16.53
N HIS A 95 10.04 5.51 -15.34
CA HIS A 95 11.25 6.23 -14.96
C HIS A 95 12.48 5.54 -15.54
N GLN A 96 13.18 6.24 -16.44
CA GLN A 96 14.41 5.74 -17.09
C GLN A 96 15.54 5.51 -16.07
N THR A 97 15.73 6.48 -15.16
CA THR A 97 16.74 6.39 -14.10
C THR A 97 16.06 6.21 -12.74
N VAL A 98 15.84 4.95 -12.37
CA VAL A 98 15.21 4.54 -11.09
C VAL A 98 15.95 5.10 -9.85
N GLN A 99 17.23 5.47 -9.99
CA GLN A 99 18.08 6.00 -8.92
C GLN A 99 17.90 7.50 -8.69
N GLU A 100 17.31 8.25 -9.63
CA GLU A 100 17.20 9.71 -9.59
C GLU A 100 15.82 10.20 -9.14
N ILE A 101 14.89 9.27 -8.86
CA ILE A 101 13.53 9.60 -8.46
C ILE A 101 13.18 9.04 -7.08
N ASP A 102 12.59 9.90 -6.25
CA ASP A 102 12.02 9.53 -4.97
C ASP A 102 10.88 8.53 -5.17
N ALA A 103 10.78 7.50 -4.33
CA ALA A 103 9.73 6.50 -4.48
C ALA A 103 8.33 7.12 -4.34
N ALA A 104 8.18 8.16 -3.52
CA ALA A 104 6.93 8.91 -3.37
C ALA A 104 6.48 9.53 -4.71
N LYS A 105 7.37 10.21 -5.43
CA LYS A 105 7.09 10.79 -6.76
C LYS A 105 6.76 9.70 -7.79
N CYS A 106 7.42 8.54 -7.69
CA CYS A 106 7.07 7.38 -8.50
C CYS A 106 5.65 6.87 -8.21
N ILE A 107 5.22 6.87 -6.95
CA ILE A 107 3.84 6.48 -6.60
C ILE A 107 2.85 7.52 -7.14
N GLU A 108 3.15 8.81 -6.98
CA GLU A 108 2.31 9.92 -7.46
C GLU A 108 2.05 9.88 -8.98
N SER A 109 3.06 9.54 -9.79
CA SER A 109 2.86 9.36 -11.24
C SER A 109 2.01 8.13 -11.59
N LEU A 110 2.10 7.05 -10.78
CA LEU A 110 1.35 5.81 -11.02
C LEU A 110 -0.12 5.92 -10.62
N VAL A 111 -0.42 6.60 -9.51
CA VAL A 111 -1.80 6.75 -9.03
C VAL A 111 -2.68 7.51 -10.02
N GLN A 112 -2.12 8.37 -10.86
CA GLN A 112 -2.88 9.06 -11.91
C GLN A 112 -3.29 8.14 -13.07
N GLN A 113 -2.59 7.02 -13.27
CA GLN A 113 -2.75 6.17 -14.46
C GLN A 113 -3.37 4.81 -14.14
N GLN A 114 -3.27 4.34 -12.90
CA GLN A 114 -3.62 2.99 -12.49
C GLN A 114 -4.73 2.99 -11.44
N LYS A 115 -5.63 2.01 -11.54
CA LYS A 115 -6.70 1.81 -10.56
C LYS A 115 -6.23 0.85 -9.48
N LEU A 116 -5.61 1.39 -8.44
CA LEU A 116 -5.01 0.62 -7.35
C LEU A 116 -5.27 1.24 -5.98
N PHE A 117 -5.00 0.46 -4.94
CA PHE A 117 -4.84 0.96 -3.57
C PHE A 117 -3.37 1.26 -3.31
N VAL A 118 -3.09 2.31 -2.54
CA VAL A 118 -1.73 2.59 -2.05
C VAL A 118 -1.63 2.15 -0.59
N ALA A 119 -0.59 1.42 -0.21
CA ALA A 119 -0.27 1.10 1.18
C ALA A 119 1.01 1.82 1.59
N THR A 120 0.87 2.84 2.44
CA THR A 120 1.98 3.71 2.85
C THR A 120 1.88 4.12 4.32
N GLY A 121 3.02 4.29 4.96
CA GLY A 121 3.16 4.89 6.28
C GLY A 121 3.47 6.40 6.25
N ASP A 122 3.75 6.98 5.09
CA ASP A 122 4.08 8.39 4.90
C ASP A 122 2.82 9.26 4.99
N GLN A 123 2.76 10.16 5.98
CA GLN A 123 1.60 11.03 6.19
C GLN A 123 1.37 12.01 5.04
N LYS A 124 2.41 12.53 4.40
CA LYS A 124 2.28 13.44 3.26
C LYS A 124 1.67 12.69 2.07
N LEU A 125 2.17 11.48 1.79
CA LEU A 125 1.64 10.67 0.70
C LEU A 125 0.20 10.21 0.98
N ILE A 126 -0.14 9.85 2.22
CA ILE A 126 -1.53 9.55 2.62
C ILE A 126 -2.44 10.75 2.30
N GLN A 127 -2.06 11.96 2.68
CA GLN A 127 -2.87 13.15 2.43
C GLN A 127 -2.98 13.46 0.92
N ALA A 128 -1.88 13.34 0.18
CA ALA A 128 -1.87 13.54 -1.27
C ALA A 128 -2.78 12.53 -1.99
N CYS A 129 -2.67 11.23 -1.65
CA CYS A 129 -3.55 10.19 -2.19
C CYS A 129 -5.02 10.50 -1.91
N LYS A 130 -5.37 10.92 -0.70
CA LYS A 130 -6.76 11.22 -0.34
C LYS A 130 -7.33 12.45 -1.03
N LYS A 131 -6.59 13.57 -1.01
CA LYS A 131 -7.09 14.91 -1.36
C LYS A 131 -6.81 15.32 -2.80
N GLN A 132 -5.67 14.89 -3.34
CA GLN A 132 -5.23 15.33 -4.67
C GLN A 132 -5.53 14.26 -5.72
N TYR A 133 -5.21 12.99 -5.43
CA TYR A 133 -5.35 11.91 -6.41
C TYR A 133 -6.66 11.14 -6.27
N HIS A 134 -7.40 11.37 -5.19
CA HIS A 134 -8.62 10.66 -4.81
C HIS A 134 -8.51 9.12 -4.84
N ILE A 135 -7.40 8.59 -4.31
CA ILE A 135 -7.06 7.17 -4.32
C ILE A 135 -7.23 6.57 -2.93
N PRO A 136 -7.88 5.39 -2.81
CA PRO A 136 -8.00 4.72 -1.52
C PRO A 136 -6.63 4.30 -0.98
N VAL A 137 -6.34 4.71 0.26
CA VAL A 137 -5.04 4.49 0.90
C VAL A 137 -5.16 3.65 2.16
N LEU A 138 -4.23 2.71 2.31
CA LEU A 138 -4.09 1.78 3.42
C LEU A 138 -2.89 2.20 4.28
N PHE A 139 -3.05 2.22 5.60
CA PHE A 139 -1.95 2.49 6.52
C PHE A 139 -2.11 1.69 7.82
N ILE A 140 -1.00 1.46 8.53
CA ILE A 140 -1.00 0.75 9.81
C ILE A 140 -1.20 1.75 10.95
N THR A 141 -2.24 1.54 11.75
CA THR A 141 -2.52 2.39 12.92
C THR A 141 -1.50 2.18 14.03
N SER A 142 -1.47 3.05 15.03
CA SER A 142 -0.65 2.88 16.26
C SER A 142 -0.87 1.50 16.90
N ARG A 143 -2.11 0.99 16.88
CA ARG A 143 -2.54 -0.32 17.40
C ARG A 143 -2.15 -1.53 16.54
N GLY A 144 -1.46 -1.32 15.41
CA GLY A 144 -1.00 -2.41 14.54
C GLY A 144 -2.08 -3.00 13.63
N THR A 145 -3.19 -2.30 13.45
CA THR A 145 -4.27 -2.72 12.53
C THR A 145 -4.20 -1.97 11.21
N LEU A 146 -4.60 -2.62 10.11
CA LEU A 146 -4.69 -1.99 8.80
C LEU A 146 -5.97 -1.16 8.69
N HIS A 147 -5.83 0.13 8.38
CA HIS A 147 -6.95 1.03 8.17
C HIS A 147 -7.03 1.48 6.71
N LEU A 148 -8.22 1.40 6.12
CA LEU A 148 -8.53 1.91 4.78
C LEU A 148 -9.12 3.32 4.91
N ALA A 149 -8.37 4.36 4.55
CA ALA A 149 -8.90 5.70 4.41
C ALA A 149 -9.63 5.86 3.07
N LYS A 150 -10.78 6.53 3.14
CA LYS A 150 -11.52 6.94 1.95
C LYS A 150 -10.86 8.20 1.39
N PRO A 151 -10.81 8.37 0.06
CA PRO A 151 -10.60 9.67 -0.54
C PRO A 151 -11.63 10.69 -0.05
N GLU A 152 -11.17 11.91 0.19
CA GLU A 152 -11.99 13.04 0.64
C GLU A 152 -12.17 14.03 -0.51
#